data_AF-W1Y8N9-F1
#
_entry.id   AF-W1Y8N9-F1
#
_cell.length_a   1.000
_cell.length_b   1.000
_cell.length_c   1.000
_cell.angle_alpha   90.00
_cell.angle_beta   90.00
_cell.angle_gamma   90.00
#
_symmetry.space_group_name_H-M   'P 1'
#
loop_
_entity.id
_entity.type
_entity.pdbx_description
1 polymer ?
#
loop_
_entity_poly.entity_id
_entity_poly.type
_entity_poly.pdbx_seq_one_letter_code
_entity_poly.pdbx_strand_id
1 'polypeptide(L)' 'LIGGWKFTPLSQEACRIEFHLDFEFTNKLIELAFGRVFKELAANMVQAFTVRAKEVYSAR' A
#
# COMPACT_ATOMS: atom_id res chain seq x y z
N LEU A 1 13.49 -0.45 -6.43
CA LEU A 1 12.15 -0.32 -5.81
C LEU A 1 11.75 1.14 -5.91
N ILE A 2 10.74 1.44 -6.71
CA ILE A 2 10.14 2.78 -6.84
C ILE A 2 8.67 2.60 -6.48
N GLY A 3 8.05 3.60 -5.86
CA GLY A 3 6.65 3.49 -5.48
C GLY A 3 6.18 4.72 -4.74
N GLY A 4 4.89 4.76 -4.48
CA GLY A 4 4.28 5.91 -3.84
C GLY A 4 2.82 5.68 -3.49
N TRP A 5 2.33 6.61 -2.69
CA TRP A 5 0.93 6.69 -2.32
C TRP A 5 0.23 7.71 -3.21
N LYS A 6 -0.89 7.32 -3.79
CA LYS A 6 -1.81 8.23 -4.48
C LYS A 6 -3.05 8.40 -3.64
N PHE A 7 -3.41 9.65 -3.41
CA PHE A 7 -4.62 10.04 -2.69
C PHE A 7 -5.56 10.68 -3.70
N THR A 8 -6.72 10.05 -3.89
CA THR A 8 -7.77 10.57 -4.75
C THR A 8 -8.91 11.05 -3.85
N PRO A 9 -9.19 12.36 -3.77
CA PRO A 9 -10.32 12.87 -2.99
C PRO A 9 -11.64 12.26 -3.49
N LEU A 10 -12.51 11.85 -2.55
CA LEU A 10 -13.87 11.38 -2.84
C LEU A 10 -14.91 12.35 -2.30
N SER A 11 -14.62 13.02 -1.18
CA SER A 11 -15.40 14.11 -0.60
C SER A 11 -14.49 14.98 0.29
N GLN A 12 -15.05 15.92 1.05
CA GLN A 12 -14.29 16.68 2.05
C GLN A 12 -13.77 15.82 3.20
N GLU A 13 -14.42 14.70 3.49
CA GLU A 13 -14.12 13.83 4.64
C GLU A 13 -13.64 12.44 4.23
N ALA A 14 -13.53 12.16 2.92
CA ALA A 14 -13.13 10.87 2.41
C ALA A 14 -12.15 10.99 1.23
N CYS A 15 -11.18 10.09 1.21
CA CYS A 15 -10.30 9.87 0.07
C CYS A 15 -10.13 8.37 -0.19
N ARG A 16 -9.85 8.04 -1.45
CA ARG A 16 -9.33 6.73 -1.84
C ARG A 16 -7.81 6.78 -1.78
N ILE A 17 -7.20 5.77 -1.16
CA ILE A 17 -5.76 5.58 -1.17
C ILE A 17 -5.40 4.44 -2.11
N GLU A 18 -4.33 4.63 -2.87
CA GLU A 18 -3.77 3.61 -3.76
C GLU A 18 -2.28 3.54 -3.50
N PHE A 19 -1.77 2.33 -3.26
CA PHE A 19 -0.35 2.09 -3.07
C PHE A 19 0.23 1.46 -4.33
N HIS A 20 1.13 2.17 -4.99
CA HIS A 20 1.82 1.71 -6.19
C HIS A 20 3.26 1.33 -5.85
N LEU A 21 3.67 0.15 -6.33
CA LEU A 21 5.03 -0.36 -6.19
C LEU A 21 5.51 -0.92 -7.53
N ASP A 22 6.58 -0.33 -8.03
CA ASP A 22 7.34 -0.79 -9.18
C ASP A 22 8.66 -1.38 -8.70
N PHE A 23 8.87 -2.66 -9.00
CA PHE A 23 10.07 -3.37 -8.61
C PHE A 23 10.43 -4.41 -9.66
N GLU A 24 11.73 -4.68 -9.73
CA GLU A 24 12.30 -5.73 -10.54
C GLU A 24 13.21 -6.56 -9.63
N PHE A 25 13.06 -7.88 -9.71
CA PHE A 25 13.95 -8.80 -9.01
C PHE A 25 15.05 -9.25 -9.96
N THR A 26 16.30 -9.16 -9.52
CA THR A 26 17.46 -9.64 -10.28
C THR A 26 17.58 -11.17 -10.30
N ASN A 27 16.82 -11.89 -9.47
CA ASN A 27 16.87 -13.34 -9.35
C ASN A 27 15.46 -13.97 -9.41
N LYS A 28 15.24 -14.86 -10.38
CA LYS A 28 13.99 -15.60 -10.60
C LYS A 28 13.53 -16.43 -9.39
N LEU A 29 14.44 -16.90 -8.54
CA LEU A 29 14.09 -17.61 -7.30
C LEU A 29 13.45 -16.66 -6.27
N ILE A 30 13.94 -15.43 -6.18
CA ILE A 30 13.36 -14.40 -5.31
C ILE A 30 11.99 -13.99 -5.84
N GLU A 31 11.87 -13.80 -7.16
CA GLU A 31 10.58 -13.54 -7.81
C GLU A 31 9.55 -14.63 -7.50
N LEU A 32 9.95 -15.92 -7.57
CA LEU A 32 9.07 -17.05 -7.26
C LEU A 32 8.65 -17.11 -5.79
N ALA A 33 9.59 -16.83 -4.87
CA ALA A 33 9.32 -16.81 -3.44
C ALA A 33 8.39 -15.66 -3.04
N PHE A 34 8.59 -14.48 -3.64
CA PHE A 34 7.81 -13.28 -3.34
C PHE A 34 6.50 -13.21 -4.11
N GLY A 35 6.35 -13.85 -5.28
CA GLY A 35 5.14 -13.73 -6.12
C GLY A 35 3.84 -14.06 -5.39
N ARG A 36 3.84 -15.04 -4.48
CA ARG A 36 2.66 -15.38 -3.65
C ARG A 36 2.44 -14.42 -2.47
N VAL A 37 3.51 -13.96 -1.84
CA VAL A 37 3.45 -13.14 -0.61
C VAL A 37 3.28 -11.66 -0.92
N PHE A 38 3.70 -11.21 -2.10
CA PHE A 38 3.76 -9.79 -2.45
C PHE A 38 2.38 -9.13 -2.44
N LYS A 39 1.36 -9.81 -2.96
CA LYS A 39 -0.02 -9.30 -2.93
C LYS A 39 -0.53 -9.11 -1.50
N GLU A 40 -0.19 -10.04 -0.61
CA GLU A 40 -0.56 -9.99 0.80
C GLU A 40 0.22 -8.88 1.53
N LEU A 41 1.51 -8.72 1.22
CA LEU A 41 2.34 -7.62 1.74
C LEU A 41 1.74 -6.26 1.36
N ALA A 42 1.41 -6.05 0.08
CA ALA A 42 0.83 -4.79 -0.39
C ALA A 42 -0.53 -4.52 0.28
N ALA A 43 -1.37 -5.54 0.45
CA ALA A 43 -2.64 -5.44 1.17
C ALA A 43 -2.44 -5.04 2.63
N ASN A 44 -1.48 -5.67 3.32
CA ASN A 44 -1.13 -5.36 4.71
C ASN A 44 -0.62 -3.92 4.86
N MET A 45 0.13 -3.40 3.87
CA MET A 45 0.57 -2.00 3.89
C MET A 45 -0.60 -1.02 3.77
N VAL A 46 -1.56 -1.27 2.88
CA VAL A 46 -2.78 -0.45 2.75
C VAL A 46 -3.62 -0.50 4.04
N GLN A 47 -3.76 -1.69 4.63
CA GLN A 47 -4.48 -1.85 5.90
C GLN A 47 -3.79 -1.10 7.05
N ALA A 48 -2.48 -1.26 7.21
CA ALA A 48 -1.71 -0.57 8.25
C ALA A 48 -1.80 0.95 8.11
N PHE A 49 -1.69 1.46 6.87
CA PHE A 49 -1.89 2.88 6.60
C PHE A 49 -3.30 3.34 7.02
N THR A 50 -4.33 2.57 6.68
CA THR A 50 -5.73 2.89 7.02
C THR A 50 -5.95 2.92 8.53
N VAL A 51 -5.39 1.96 9.28
CA VAL A 51 -5.44 1.94 10.74
C VAL A 51 -4.77 3.18 11.32
N ARG A 52 -3.57 3.52 10.84
CA ARG A 52 -2.85 4.70 11.33
C ARG A 52 -3.58 6.01 11.00
N ALA A 53 -4.17 6.10 9.81
CA ALA A 53 -4.97 7.26 9.42
C ALA A 53 -6.17 7.45 10.36
N LYS A 54 -6.84 6.36 10.78
CA LYS A 54 -7.85 6.45 11.83
C LYS A 54 -7.24 7.00 13.10
N GLU A 55 -6.19 6.42 13.66
CA GLU A 55 -5.59 6.95 14.90
C GLU A 55 -5.24 8.44 14.87
N VAL A 56 -4.71 8.95 13.75
CA VAL A 56 -4.27 10.34 13.61
C VAL A 56 -5.44 11.30 13.36
N TYR A 57 -6.42 10.90 12.55
CA TYR A 57 -7.48 11.79 12.06
C TYR A 57 -8.85 11.54 12.70
N SER A 58 -9.03 10.46 13.46
CA SER A 58 -10.26 10.07 14.16
C SER A 58 -10.49 10.81 15.48
N ALA A 59 -9.55 11.68 15.90
CA ALA A 59 -9.60 12.44 17.14
C ALA A 59 -10.21 13.86 16.99
N ARG A 60 -11.07 14.08 15.99
CA ARG A 60 -11.86 15.31 15.84
C ARG A 60 -13.30 14.99 15.51
#